data_AF-A0A7C2WKY4-F1
#
_entry.id   AF-A0A7C2WKY4-F1
#
_cell.length_a   1.000
_cell.length_b   1.000
_cell.length_c   1.000
_cell.angle_alpha   90.00
_cell.angle_beta   90.00
_cell.angle_gamma   90.00
#
_symmetry.space_group_name_H-M   'P 1'
#
loop_
_entity.id
_entity.type
_entity.pdbx_description
1 polymer ?
#
loop_
_entity_poly.entity_id
_entity_poly.type
_entity_poly.pdbx_seq_one_letter_code
_entity_poly.pdbx_strand_id
1 'polypeptide(L)'
;MRRIALDLTGRMSPTTGRREGGILGLTTQQAQYVLNARDDLAKLDPRYFSRAQRDRRFDPMVRRAMETGEPLGRADIERITRGYRNRLLDYRGGGIARDMTFTAQAAGRHEGMAQIGERDDIERVEKRWQHSGVGKEPREDHVEMNGTVKRIDEPFEFSDALMQYPHDPAGGARHSIGCKCIAVYRAVPVRG
;
A
#
# COMPACT_ATOMS: atom_id res chain seq x y z
N MET A 1 11.99 0.62 2.78
CA MET A 1 10.57 1.07 2.76
C MET A 1 10.31 2.33 3.59
N ARG A 2 10.65 2.39 4.90
CA ARG A 2 10.36 3.56 5.75
C ARG A 2 10.97 4.88 5.24
N ARG A 3 12.19 4.86 4.68
CA ARG A 3 12.89 6.06 4.17
C ARG A 3 12.17 6.69 2.96
N ILE A 4 11.86 5.89 1.92
CA ILE A 4 11.10 6.33 0.73
C ILE A 4 9.72 6.87 1.09
N ALA A 5 9.00 6.20 2.01
CA ALA A 5 7.70 6.68 2.47
C ALA A 5 7.79 8.04 3.19
N LEU A 6 8.87 8.27 3.96
CA LEU A 6 9.13 9.55 4.63
C LEU A 6 9.55 10.64 3.63
N ASP A 7 10.26 10.29 2.55
CA ASP A 7 10.64 11.27 1.53
C ASP A 7 9.42 11.71 0.69
N LEU A 8 8.40 10.84 0.55
CA LEU A 8 7.12 11.18 -0.11
C LEU A 8 6.15 11.99 0.75
N THR A 9 6.08 11.69 2.05
CA THR A 9 5.09 12.27 2.99
C THR A 9 5.67 13.37 3.90
N GLY A 10 6.96 13.64 3.78
CA GLY A 10 7.71 14.54 4.65
C GLY A 10 8.15 13.87 5.96
N ARG A 11 8.87 14.59 6.82
CA ARG A 11 9.24 14.13 8.17
C ARG A 11 8.54 14.99 9.21
N MET A 12 8.19 14.37 10.34
CA MET A 12 7.71 15.10 11.51
C MET A 12 8.84 15.97 12.06
N SER A 13 8.67 17.29 12.00
CA SER A 13 9.55 18.23 12.68
C SER A 13 9.30 18.16 14.19
N PRO A 14 10.32 17.86 15.02
CA PRO A 14 10.17 17.87 16.47
C PRO A 14 9.89 19.27 17.03
N THR A 15 10.25 20.32 16.28
CA THR A 15 10.10 21.71 16.68
C THR A 15 8.71 22.26 16.39
N THR A 16 8.15 21.97 15.21
CA THR A 16 6.84 22.52 14.78
C THR A 16 5.70 21.53 14.96
N GLY A 17 6.01 20.24 15.14
CA GLY A 17 5.01 19.16 15.18
C GLY A 17 4.26 18.97 13.86
N ARG A 18 4.77 19.53 12.75
CA ARG A 18 4.22 19.42 11.40
C ARG A 18 5.05 18.44 10.57
N ARG A 19 4.42 17.81 9.58
CA ARG A 19 5.15 17.09 8.52
C ARG A 19 5.66 18.10 7.50
N GLU A 20 6.98 18.14 7.33
CA GLU A 20 7.69 19.07 6.44
C GLU A 20 8.49 18.28 5.38
N GLY A 21 8.57 18.80 4.15
CA GLY A 21 9.38 18.22 3.07
C GLY A 21 8.71 17.14 2.20
N GLY A 22 7.41 16.87 2.35
CA GLY A 22 6.69 15.89 1.51
C GLY A 22 5.90 16.56 0.38
N ILE A 23 5.93 15.97 -0.82
CA ILE A 23 5.22 16.48 -2.02
C ILE A 23 3.73 16.07 -2.01
N LEU A 24 3.34 15.02 -1.28
CA LEU A 24 1.98 14.47 -1.32
C LEU A 24 1.06 14.98 -0.19
N GLY A 25 -0.05 15.60 -0.58
CA GLY A 25 -1.20 15.91 0.28
C GLY A 25 -2.16 14.74 0.52
N LEU A 26 -3.19 14.96 1.36
CA LEU A 26 -4.30 14.01 1.52
C LEU A 26 -5.18 13.98 0.26
N THR A 27 -5.79 12.83 -0.03
CA THR A 27 -6.88 12.79 -1.03
C THR A 27 -8.14 13.46 -0.48
N THR A 28 -9.10 13.82 -1.34
CA THR A 28 -10.40 14.38 -0.92
C THR A 28 -11.09 13.50 0.11
N GLN A 29 -11.10 12.18 -0.11
CA GLN A 29 -11.69 11.22 0.82
C GLN A 29 -10.97 11.22 2.19
N GLN A 30 -9.63 11.24 2.19
CA GLN A 30 -8.87 11.25 3.45
C GLN A 30 -9.00 12.59 4.18
N ALA A 31 -9.12 13.71 3.45
CA ALA A 31 -9.45 15.00 4.03
C ALA A 31 -10.82 14.97 4.72
N GLN A 32 -11.83 14.35 4.07
CA GLN A 32 -13.15 14.15 4.69
C GLN A 32 -13.07 13.31 5.96
N TYR A 33 -12.21 12.28 6.02
CA TYR A 33 -12.01 11.52 7.26
C TYR A 33 -11.50 12.40 8.40
N VAL A 34 -10.58 13.33 8.12
CA VAL A 34 -10.06 14.26 9.13
C VAL A 34 -11.16 15.23 9.60
N LEU A 35 -11.99 15.75 8.69
CA LEU A 35 -13.13 16.60 9.03
C LEU A 35 -14.12 15.85 9.92
N ASN A 36 -14.53 14.65 9.51
CA ASN A 36 -15.45 13.83 10.30
C ASN A 36 -14.85 13.49 11.68
N ALA A 37 -13.54 13.27 11.78
CA ALA A 37 -12.90 12.98 13.07
C ALA A 37 -12.94 14.19 14.01
N ARG A 38 -12.75 15.39 13.46
CA ARG A 38 -12.90 16.64 14.24
C ARG A 38 -14.34 16.81 14.72
N ASP A 39 -15.31 16.52 13.86
CA ASP A 39 -16.74 16.63 14.22
C ASP A 39 -17.14 15.60 15.27
N ASP A 40 -16.67 14.35 15.15
CA ASP A 40 -16.92 13.32 16.16
C ASP A 40 -16.36 13.74 17.52
N LEU A 41 -15.15 14.31 17.56
CA LEU A 41 -14.54 14.79 18.80
C LEU A 41 -15.28 15.98 19.40
N ALA A 42 -15.74 16.93 18.57
CA ALA A 42 -16.48 18.09 19.02
C ALA A 42 -17.87 17.72 19.57
N LYS A 43 -18.49 16.68 19.02
CA LYS A 43 -19.81 16.17 19.43
C LYS A 43 -19.75 15.07 20.49
N LEU A 44 -18.54 14.69 20.95
CA LEU A 44 -18.32 13.55 21.84
C LEU A 44 -18.96 12.26 21.30
N ASP A 45 -18.90 12.05 19.98
CA ASP A 45 -19.48 10.91 19.28
C ASP A 45 -18.55 9.67 19.38
N PRO A 46 -19.02 8.53 19.92
CA PRO A 46 -18.25 7.29 20.04
C PRO A 46 -17.69 6.76 18.71
N ARG A 47 -18.27 7.17 17.55
CA ARG A 47 -17.75 6.82 16.22
C ARG A 47 -16.29 7.18 16.03
N TYR A 48 -15.75 8.14 16.78
CA TYR A 48 -14.31 8.44 16.81
C TYR A 48 -13.45 7.18 17.03
N PHE A 49 -13.88 6.25 17.91
CA PHE A 49 -13.13 5.04 18.23
C PHE A 49 -13.12 3.98 17.13
N SER A 50 -13.99 4.08 16.12
CA SER A 50 -13.96 3.21 14.94
C SER A 50 -12.79 3.52 14.00
N ARG A 51 -12.16 4.69 14.14
CA ARG A 51 -11.12 5.16 13.22
C ARG A 51 -9.83 4.37 13.43
N ALA A 52 -9.45 3.60 12.40
CA ALA A 52 -8.30 2.72 12.46
C ALA A 52 -6.96 3.46 12.67
N GLN A 53 -6.78 4.60 12.01
CA GLN A 53 -5.52 5.38 12.07
C GLN A 53 -5.50 6.40 13.21
N ARG A 54 -6.43 6.37 14.17
CA ARG A 54 -6.42 7.30 15.31
C ARG A 54 -5.21 7.08 16.20
N ASP A 55 -4.82 8.12 16.92
CA ASP A 55 -3.80 7.99 17.95
C ASP A 55 -4.41 7.50 19.26
N ARG A 56 -4.24 6.21 19.54
CA ARG A 56 -4.81 5.55 20.72
C ARG A 56 -4.32 6.13 22.05
N ARG A 57 -3.22 6.91 22.05
CA ARG A 57 -2.73 7.59 23.26
C ARG A 57 -3.71 8.64 23.78
N PHE A 58 -4.61 9.14 22.93
CA PHE A 58 -5.65 10.09 23.33
C PHE A 58 -6.97 9.40 23.71
N ASP A 59 -7.10 8.08 23.49
CA ASP A 59 -8.34 7.35 23.78
C ASP A 59 -8.81 7.51 25.24
N PRO A 60 -7.95 7.47 26.28
CA PRO A 60 -8.39 7.65 27.66
C PRO A 60 -8.99 9.04 27.94
N MET A 61 -8.39 10.10 27.36
CA MET A 61 -8.88 11.47 27.48
C MET A 61 -10.23 11.65 26.79
N VAL A 62 -10.36 11.11 25.57
CA VAL A 62 -11.61 11.18 24.80
C VAL A 62 -12.73 10.38 25.48
N ARG A 63 -12.42 9.20 26.04
CA ARG A 63 -13.39 8.42 26.83
C ARG A 63 -13.88 9.20 28.03
N ARG A 64 -12.96 9.79 28.81
CA ARG A 64 -13.33 10.60 29.98
C ARG A 64 -14.27 11.74 29.60
N ALA A 65 -13.96 12.47 28.53
CA ALA A 65 -14.82 13.56 28.05
C ALA A 65 -16.23 13.07 27.67
N MET A 66 -16.33 11.90 27.03
CA MET A 66 -17.62 11.28 26.70
C MET A 66 -18.37 10.79 27.95
N GLU A 67 -17.66 10.26 28.94
CA GLU A 67 -18.22 9.77 30.20
C GLU A 67 -18.72 10.92 31.09
N THR A 68 -17.99 12.03 31.15
CA THR A 68 -18.37 13.21 31.96
C THR A 68 -19.32 14.16 31.23
N GLY A 69 -19.42 14.04 29.90
CA GLY A 69 -20.15 14.99 29.06
C GLY A 69 -19.45 16.35 28.92
N GLU A 70 -18.25 16.50 29.47
CA GLU A 70 -17.48 17.74 29.38
C GLU A 70 -16.83 17.84 27.99
N PRO A 71 -17.00 18.98 27.28
CA PRO A 71 -16.43 19.13 25.95
C PRO A 71 -14.91 19.14 25.99
N LEU A 72 -14.30 18.49 25.00
CA LEU A 72 -12.85 18.59 24.80
C LEU A 72 -12.45 20.03 24.48
N GLY A 73 -11.36 20.50 25.08
CA GLY A 73 -10.79 21.80 24.77
C GLY A 73 -10.43 21.90 23.29
N ARG A 74 -10.62 23.10 22.69
CA ARG A 74 -10.32 23.34 21.27
C ARG A 74 -8.90 22.93 20.89
N ALA A 75 -7.92 23.24 21.76
CA ALA A 75 -6.51 22.88 21.54
C ALA A 75 -6.30 21.35 21.48
N ASP A 76 -7.04 20.58 22.28
CA ASP A 76 -6.96 19.13 22.28
C ASP A 76 -7.59 18.53 21.03
N ILE A 77 -8.74 19.05 20.60
CA ILE A 77 -9.38 18.65 19.33
C ILE A 77 -8.39 18.88 18.18
N GLU A 78 -7.82 20.07 18.06
CA GLU A 78 -6.86 20.40 17.00
C GLU A 78 -5.61 19.51 17.07
N ARG A 79 -5.12 19.19 18.28
CA ARG A 79 -3.98 18.30 18.50
C ARG A 79 -4.28 16.87 18.08
N ILE A 80 -5.43 16.31 18.45
CA ILE A 80 -5.86 14.95 18.09
C ILE A 80 -6.09 14.86 16.58
N THR A 81 -6.84 15.81 15.99
CA THR A 81 -7.13 15.86 14.56
C THR A 81 -5.84 15.98 13.72
N ARG A 82 -4.88 16.80 14.16
CA ARG A 82 -3.56 16.89 13.51
C ARG A 82 -2.80 15.56 13.56
N GLY A 83 -2.79 14.90 14.71
CA GLY A 83 -2.19 13.57 14.86
C GLY A 83 -2.82 12.55 13.90
N TYR A 84 -4.15 12.54 13.79
CA TYR A 84 -4.88 11.67 12.88
C TYR A 84 -4.53 11.94 11.41
N ARG A 85 -4.49 13.21 10.99
CA ARG A 85 -4.03 13.64 9.66
C ARG A 85 -2.64 13.11 9.35
N ASN A 86 -1.69 13.25 10.28
CA ASN A 86 -0.32 12.79 10.07
C ASN A 86 -0.24 11.28 9.89
N ARG A 87 -1.03 10.50 10.64
CA ARG A 87 -1.08 9.03 10.50
C ARG A 87 -1.72 8.58 9.20
N LEU A 88 -2.73 9.30 8.70
CA LEU A 88 -3.30 9.05 7.36
C LEU A 88 -2.28 9.32 6.24
N LEU A 89 -1.52 10.41 6.34
CA LEU A 89 -0.43 10.71 5.42
C LEU A 89 0.62 9.59 5.44
N ASP A 90 1.07 9.17 6.62
CA ASP A 90 2.00 8.07 6.81
C ASP A 90 1.50 6.76 6.18
N TYR A 91 0.23 6.43 6.43
CA TYR A 91 -0.40 5.24 5.88
C TYR A 91 -0.41 5.28 4.35
N ARG A 92 -0.77 6.42 3.75
CA ARG A 92 -0.74 6.63 2.29
C ARG A 92 0.66 6.50 1.71
N GLY A 93 1.65 7.21 2.28
CA GLY A 93 3.03 7.13 1.83
C GLY A 93 3.61 5.73 1.93
N GLY A 94 3.30 5.01 3.00
CA GLY A 94 3.67 3.61 3.15
C GLY A 94 3.02 2.72 2.11
N GLY A 95 1.77 2.96 1.74
CA GLY A 95 1.08 2.25 0.66
C GLY A 95 1.79 2.41 -0.68
N ILE A 96 2.02 3.66 -1.09
CA ILE A 96 2.69 4.02 -2.35
C ILE A 96 4.11 3.46 -2.38
N ALA A 97 4.89 3.64 -1.29
CA ALA A 97 6.26 3.15 -1.25
C ALA A 97 6.34 1.62 -1.39
N ARG A 98 5.40 0.86 -0.82
CA ARG A 98 5.35 -0.60 -0.99
C ARG A 98 5.00 -0.98 -2.43
N ASP A 99 3.98 -0.34 -3.00
CA ASP A 99 3.55 -0.58 -4.37
C ASP A 99 4.68 -0.34 -5.38
N MET A 100 5.37 0.80 -5.28
CA MET A 100 6.53 1.09 -6.12
C MET A 100 7.68 0.11 -5.91
N THR A 101 7.93 -0.33 -4.67
CA THR A 101 8.99 -1.31 -4.37
C THR A 101 8.68 -2.66 -5.04
N PHE A 102 7.45 -3.15 -4.93
CA PHE A 102 7.05 -4.42 -5.54
C PHE A 102 7.05 -4.34 -7.07
N THR A 103 6.56 -3.22 -7.63
CA THR A 103 6.61 -2.96 -9.07
C THR A 103 8.05 -2.99 -9.58
N ALA A 104 8.97 -2.22 -8.95
CA ALA A 104 10.37 -2.17 -9.35
C ALA A 104 11.07 -3.53 -9.20
N GLN A 105 10.81 -4.26 -8.12
CA GLN A 105 11.38 -5.59 -7.91
C GLN A 105 10.88 -6.59 -8.96
N ALA A 106 9.59 -6.57 -9.28
CA ALA A 106 9.01 -7.48 -10.26
C ALA A 106 9.50 -7.17 -11.68
N ALA A 107 9.52 -5.89 -12.06
CA ALA A 107 10.06 -5.43 -13.35
C ALA A 107 11.53 -5.85 -13.53
N GLY A 108 12.39 -5.57 -12.54
CA GLY A 108 13.81 -5.94 -12.62
C GLY A 108 14.05 -7.46 -12.71
N ARG A 109 13.23 -8.28 -12.02
CA ARG A 109 13.31 -9.75 -12.16
C ARG A 109 12.86 -10.22 -13.53
N HIS A 110 11.80 -9.62 -14.07
CA HIS A 110 11.30 -9.96 -15.40
C HIS A 110 12.30 -9.59 -16.49
N GLU A 111 12.80 -8.35 -16.49
CA GLU A 111 13.80 -7.86 -17.45
C GLU A 111 15.08 -8.69 -17.40
N GLY A 112 15.62 -8.95 -16.20
CA GLY A 112 16.82 -9.77 -16.07
C GLY A 112 16.65 -11.20 -16.58
N MET A 113 15.46 -11.78 -16.40
CA MET A 113 15.17 -13.11 -16.93
C MET A 113 14.91 -13.09 -18.44
N ALA A 114 14.37 -11.99 -18.99
CA ALA A 114 14.22 -11.83 -20.43
C ALA A 114 15.59 -11.80 -21.11
N GLN A 115 16.54 -11.04 -20.56
CA GLN A 115 17.94 -11.01 -21.03
C GLN A 115 18.61 -12.38 -20.94
N ILE A 116 18.34 -13.18 -19.91
CA ILE A 116 18.84 -14.56 -19.84
C ILE A 116 18.29 -15.42 -20.98
N GLY A 117 17.04 -15.21 -21.38
CA GLY A 117 16.41 -15.91 -22.49
C GLY A 117 16.97 -15.55 -23.88
N GLU A 118 17.74 -14.47 -23.99
CA GLU A 118 18.41 -14.06 -25.24
C GLU A 118 19.75 -14.80 -25.46
N ARG A 119 20.22 -15.58 -24.48
CA ARG A 119 21.47 -16.34 -24.60
C ARG A 119 21.26 -17.58 -25.47
N ASP A 120 22.25 -17.88 -26.31
CA ASP A 120 22.23 -19.04 -27.23
C ASP A 120 22.16 -20.40 -26.50
N ASP A 121 22.59 -20.47 -25.24
CA ASP A 121 22.55 -21.70 -24.43
C ASP A 121 21.21 -21.91 -23.71
N ILE A 122 20.25 -21.00 -23.85
CA ILE A 122 18.92 -21.06 -23.26
C ILE A 122 17.87 -21.29 -24.35
N GLU A 123 17.14 -22.40 -24.26
CA GLU A 123 16.05 -22.75 -25.18
C GLU A 123 14.84 -21.83 -24.97
N ARG A 124 14.48 -21.60 -23.70
CA ARG A 124 13.37 -20.73 -23.31
C ARG A 124 13.42 -20.36 -21.83
N VAL A 125 12.69 -19.31 -21.49
CA VAL A 125 12.41 -18.95 -20.10
C VAL A 125 10.91 -19.05 -19.85
N GLU A 126 10.55 -19.72 -18.76
CA GLU A 126 9.20 -19.86 -18.26
C GLU A 126 9.03 -19.01 -17.00
N LYS A 127 7.84 -18.47 -16.81
CA LYS A 127 7.43 -17.74 -15.60
C LYS A 127 6.16 -18.35 -15.04
N ARG A 128 6.12 -18.50 -13.71
CA ARG A 128 4.98 -19.01 -12.97
C ARG A 128 4.44 -17.96 -12.03
N TRP A 129 3.15 -17.70 -12.09
CA TRP A 129 2.48 -16.86 -11.10
C TRP A 129 2.39 -17.60 -9.76
N GLN A 130 2.90 -17.00 -8.71
CA GLN A 130 2.84 -17.56 -7.36
C GLN A 130 2.09 -16.61 -6.43
N HIS A 131 0.90 -17.01 -6.04
CA HIS A 131 0.12 -16.35 -5.01
C HIS A 131 0.79 -16.60 -3.65
N SER A 132 1.04 -15.53 -2.89
CA SER A 132 1.79 -15.63 -1.63
C SER A 132 1.09 -16.43 -0.53
N GLY A 133 -0.23 -16.61 -0.61
CA GLY A 133 -1.04 -17.18 0.47
C GLY A 133 -1.16 -16.28 1.71
N VAL A 134 -0.59 -15.07 1.67
CA VAL A 134 -0.52 -14.15 2.82
C VAL A 134 -1.39 -12.93 2.58
N GLY A 135 -2.66 -12.98 2.99
CA GLY A 135 -3.60 -11.86 2.93
C GLY A 135 -4.85 -12.15 3.74
N LYS A 136 -5.50 -11.12 4.29
CA LYS A 136 -6.80 -11.30 4.98
C LYS A 136 -7.93 -11.61 4.00
N GLU A 137 -7.85 -11.02 2.81
CA GLU A 137 -8.84 -11.13 1.73
C GLU A 137 -8.06 -11.29 0.42
N PRO A 138 -7.69 -12.52 0.03
CA PRO A 138 -7.02 -12.75 -1.24
C PRO A 138 -8.01 -12.49 -2.39
N ARG A 139 -7.52 -11.92 -3.50
CA ARG A 139 -8.33 -11.72 -4.70
C ARG A 139 -8.52 -13.05 -5.40
N GLU A 140 -9.76 -13.42 -5.70
CA GLU A 140 -10.09 -14.74 -6.25
C GLU A 140 -9.38 -15.00 -7.58
N ASP A 141 -9.36 -14.01 -8.48
CA ASP A 141 -8.66 -14.07 -9.77
C ASP A 141 -7.14 -14.28 -9.62
N HIS A 142 -6.51 -13.74 -8.57
CA HIS A 142 -5.09 -13.97 -8.28
C HIS A 142 -4.82 -15.35 -7.65
N VAL A 143 -5.79 -15.90 -6.92
CA VAL A 143 -5.73 -17.26 -6.38
C VAL A 143 -5.90 -18.27 -7.51
N GLU A 144 -6.83 -18.04 -8.42
CA GLU A 144 -7.04 -18.85 -9.62
C GLU A 144 -5.80 -18.83 -10.52
N MET A 145 -5.16 -17.66 -10.69
CA MET A 145 -3.91 -17.54 -11.46
C MET A 145 -2.72 -18.29 -10.82
N ASN A 146 -2.81 -18.70 -9.56
CA ASN A 146 -1.72 -19.37 -8.86
C ASN A 146 -1.31 -20.68 -9.54
N GLY A 147 -0.02 -20.81 -9.83
CA GLY A 147 0.53 -22.01 -10.47
C GLY A 147 0.54 -21.95 -11.98
N THR A 148 -0.18 -21.01 -12.61
CA THR A 148 -0.17 -20.80 -14.05
C THR A 148 1.26 -20.51 -14.53
N VAL A 149 1.70 -21.26 -15.53
CA VAL A 149 3.01 -21.12 -16.18
C VAL A 149 2.79 -20.57 -17.58
N LYS A 150 3.58 -19.57 -17.95
CA LYS A 150 3.60 -18.95 -19.28
C LYS A 150 5.05 -18.84 -19.75
N ARG A 151 5.28 -18.73 -21.06
CA ARG A 151 6.59 -18.29 -21.56
C ARG A 151 6.85 -16.86 -21.12
N ILE A 152 8.12 -16.44 -21.10
CA ILE A 152 8.47 -15.13 -20.56
C ILE A 152 7.80 -13.96 -21.28
N ASP A 153 7.55 -14.08 -22.58
CA ASP A 153 6.89 -13.10 -23.47
C ASP A 153 5.36 -13.16 -23.45
N GLU A 154 4.79 -14.30 -23.05
CA GLU A 154 3.35 -14.52 -22.98
C GLU A 154 2.76 -13.86 -21.72
N PRO A 155 1.70 -13.03 -21.83
CA PRO A 155 1.09 -12.42 -20.66
C PRO A 155 0.28 -13.44 -19.84
N PHE A 156 0.11 -13.12 -18.55
CA PHE A 156 -0.96 -13.65 -17.72
C PHE A 156 -2.24 -12.90 -18.04
N GLU A 157 -3.32 -13.63 -18.24
CA GLU A 157 -4.60 -13.09 -18.72
C GLU A 157 -5.60 -13.04 -17.55
N PHE A 158 -6.01 -11.83 -17.19
CA PHE A 158 -7.13 -11.58 -16.30
C PHE A 158 -8.33 -11.10 -17.13
N SER A 159 -9.53 -11.11 -16.53
CA SER A 159 -10.75 -10.67 -17.23
C SER A 159 -10.70 -9.20 -17.71
N ASP A 160 -9.89 -8.36 -17.07
CA ASP A 160 -9.78 -6.92 -17.33
C ASP A 160 -8.34 -6.42 -17.55
N ALA A 161 -7.35 -7.31 -17.58
CA ALA A 161 -5.95 -6.93 -17.78
C ALA A 161 -5.10 -8.05 -18.39
N LEU A 162 -4.07 -7.64 -19.14
CA LEU A 162 -2.97 -8.50 -19.58
C LEU A 162 -1.71 -8.06 -18.86
N MET A 163 -1.12 -8.96 -18.07
CA MET A 163 0.04 -8.64 -17.23
C MET A 163 1.21 -9.54 -17.55
N GLN A 164 2.40 -8.99 -17.80
CA GLN A 164 3.60 -9.79 -18.03
C GLN A 164 4.13 -10.43 -16.75
N TYR A 165 3.87 -9.84 -15.59
CA TYR A 165 4.31 -10.33 -14.28
C TYR A 165 3.43 -9.72 -13.16
N PRO A 166 3.42 -10.29 -11.95
CA PRO A 166 2.76 -9.64 -10.81
C PRO A 166 3.30 -8.24 -10.55
N HIS A 167 2.42 -7.28 -10.27
CA HIS A 167 2.75 -5.85 -10.13
C HIS A 167 3.13 -5.14 -11.44
N ASP A 168 2.86 -5.74 -12.60
CA ASP A 168 2.93 -5.03 -13.89
C ASP A 168 1.95 -3.83 -13.88
N PRO A 169 2.40 -2.60 -14.21
CA PRO A 169 1.54 -1.43 -14.35
C PRO A 169 0.33 -1.63 -15.27
N ALA A 170 0.39 -2.54 -16.25
CA ALA A 170 -0.73 -2.89 -17.12
C ALA A 170 -1.94 -3.45 -16.35
N GLY A 171 -1.73 -4.06 -15.18
CA GLY A 171 -2.80 -4.53 -14.29
C GLY A 171 -3.44 -3.43 -13.44
N GLY A 172 -2.89 -2.21 -13.45
CA GLY A 172 -3.41 -1.07 -12.72
C GLY A 172 -3.53 -1.28 -11.20
N ALA A 173 -4.26 -0.38 -10.54
CA ALA A 173 -4.41 -0.40 -9.09
C ALA A 173 -5.10 -1.68 -8.56
N ARG A 174 -6.04 -2.25 -9.33
CA ARG A 174 -6.80 -3.45 -8.95
C ARG A 174 -5.86 -4.63 -8.72
N HIS A 175 -4.91 -4.86 -9.63
CA HIS A 175 -4.01 -6.02 -9.56
C HIS A 175 -2.69 -5.73 -8.82
N SER A 176 -2.24 -4.47 -8.75
CA SER A 176 -0.91 -4.15 -8.19
C SER A 176 -0.95 -3.69 -6.72
N ILE A 177 -1.86 -2.78 -6.35
CA ILE A 177 -1.83 -2.15 -5.03
C ILE A 177 -2.16 -3.16 -3.94
N GLY A 178 -1.26 -3.35 -2.99
CA GLY A 178 -1.45 -4.26 -1.85
C GLY A 178 -1.44 -5.75 -2.22
N CYS A 179 -1.21 -6.09 -3.49
CA CYS A 179 -0.88 -7.45 -3.90
C CYS A 179 0.46 -7.88 -3.29
N LYS A 180 0.68 -9.18 -3.18
CA LYS A 180 1.94 -9.78 -2.72
C LYS A 180 2.35 -10.99 -3.57
N CYS A 181 1.68 -11.20 -4.70
CA CYS A 181 2.01 -12.25 -5.64
C CYS A 181 3.40 -12.00 -6.23
N ILE A 182 4.11 -13.06 -6.55
CA ILE A 182 5.44 -12.99 -7.18
C ILE A 182 5.49 -13.91 -8.40
N ALA A 183 6.39 -13.61 -9.33
CA ALA A 183 6.74 -14.54 -10.39
C ALA A 183 7.95 -15.38 -9.97
N VAL A 184 7.88 -16.67 -10.25
CA VAL A 184 9.03 -17.58 -10.19
C VAL A 184 9.42 -17.91 -11.62
N TYR A 185 10.70 -17.77 -11.94
CA TYR A 185 11.23 -17.97 -13.28
C TYR A 185 12.06 -19.23 -13.35
N ARG A 186 12.07 -19.86 -14.53
CA ARG A 186 12.89 -21.02 -14.85
C ARG A 186 13.47 -20.82 -16.24
N ALA A 187 14.79 -20.77 -16.35
CA ALA A 187 15.48 -20.90 -17.64
C ALA A 187 15.67 -22.37 -17.98
N VAL A 188 15.32 -22.76 -19.19
CA VAL A 188 15.48 -24.11 -19.73
C VAL A 188 16.64 -24.06 -20.72
N PRO A 189 17.76 -24.76 -20.45
CA PRO A 189 18.90 -24.78 -21.36
C PRO A 189 18.57 -25.57 -22.63
N VAL A 190 19.26 -25.25 -23.73
CA VAL A 190 19.23 -26.07 -24.95
C VAL A 190 19.74 -27.47 -24.62
N ARG A 191 18.99 -28.50 -25.03
CA ARG A 191 19.48 -29.88 -24.93
C ARG A 191 20.57 -30.09 -25.97
N GLY A 192 21.78 -30.36 -25.50
CA GLY A 192 22.89 -30.85 -26.34
C GLY A 192 22.65 -32.26 -26.85
#